data_AF-A0A1C5AK00-F1
#
_entry.id   AF-A0A1C5AK00-F1
#
_cell.length_a   1.000
_cell.length_b   1.000
_cell.length_c   1.000
_cell.angle_alpha   90.00
_cell.angle_beta   90.00
_cell.angle_gamma   90.00
#
_symmetry.space_group_name_H-M   'P 1'
#
loop_
_entity.id
_entity.type
_entity.pdbx_description
1 polymer ?
#
loop_
_entity_poly.entity_id
_entity_poly.type
_entity_poly.pdbx_seq_one_letter_code
_entity_poly.pdbx_strand_id
1 'polypeptide(L)'
;MADRFTVHLYNRRGRADAAARAEPYDGDQDVDDLATLLTATGVRNVLGHSGGGFVALRAAARGLPIDRLALYDAAVQVNGLFPLDWVPAAREASHAGDIARALALTGAGLNTHSAAPRLPLAVRIAICRLFLRTTIGRTMGELLPTTLDESMLIPQHDSSPQRWAGITAEVLPAYGSSGPPYYRPTNEALARVMPHAARWRCPAPATTRSTAPRDTCSMRSPTFFTTPAPRSGPARDQPTASARCPGDGSRHAGATRAGASGSPGREPGTAGHRHERVRRAARLLPVGRRGSPPGLR
;
A
#
# COMPACT_ATOMS: atom_id res chain seq x y z
N MET A 1 18.11 -1.70 -10.20
CA MET A 1 16.84 -1.27 -10.85
C MET A 1 17.08 -0.22 -11.93
N ALA A 2 17.77 0.89 -11.64
CA ALA A 2 18.02 1.96 -12.63
C ALA A 2 18.90 1.52 -13.84
N ASP A 3 19.56 0.36 -13.72
CA ASP A 3 20.30 -0.31 -14.79
C ASP A 3 19.39 -0.95 -15.85
N ARG A 4 18.12 -1.22 -15.51
CA ARG A 4 17.15 -1.93 -16.37
C ARG A 4 15.83 -1.18 -16.60
N PHE A 5 15.51 -0.22 -15.73
CA PHE A 5 14.26 0.53 -15.78
C PHE A 5 14.50 2.01 -15.59
N THR A 6 13.69 2.84 -16.22
CA THR A 6 13.47 4.22 -15.77
C THR A 6 12.71 4.17 -14.45
N VAL A 7 13.33 4.65 -13.37
CA VAL A 7 12.72 4.66 -12.03
C VAL A 7 12.30 6.07 -11.69
N HIS A 8 11.01 6.26 -11.43
CA HIS A 8 10.47 7.52 -10.92
C HIS A 8 10.29 7.41 -9.40
N LEU A 9 10.97 8.30 -8.67
CA LEU A 9 10.77 8.51 -7.25
C LEU A 9 10.16 9.90 -7.06
N TYR A 10 9.20 10.01 -6.14
CA TYR A 10 8.59 11.28 -5.79
C TYR A 10 8.35 11.34 -4.29
N ASN A 11 8.39 12.56 -3.76
CA ASN A 11 7.99 12.84 -2.39
C ASN A 11 6.47 13.05 -2.37
N ARG A 12 5.76 12.30 -1.52
CA ARG A 12 4.35 12.59 -1.20
C ARG A 12 4.24 13.92 -0.48
N ARG A 13 3.07 14.59 -0.58
CA ARG A 13 2.83 15.87 0.10
C ARG A 13 3.16 15.81 1.59
N GLY A 14 3.66 16.93 2.12
CA GLY A 14 4.11 17.04 3.51
C GLY A 14 5.49 16.43 3.76
N ARG A 15 6.24 16.03 2.72
CA ARG A 15 7.58 15.46 2.84
C ARG A 15 8.59 16.23 1.97
N ALA A 16 9.75 16.54 2.56
CA ALA A 16 10.87 17.20 1.88
C ALA A 16 10.44 18.43 1.05
N ASP A 17 10.72 18.43 -0.25
CA ASP A 17 10.42 19.51 -1.19
C ASP A 17 9.03 19.41 -1.86
N ALA A 18 8.20 18.44 -1.46
CA ALA A 18 6.82 18.33 -1.94
C ALA A 18 5.95 19.45 -1.37
N ALA A 19 4.81 19.69 -2.02
CA ALA A 19 3.81 20.62 -1.52
C ALA A 19 3.33 20.21 -0.12
N ALA A 20 2.81 21.18 0.64
CA ALA A 20 2.17 20.90 1.92
C ALA A 20 1.02 19.89 1.76
N ARG A 21 0.82 19.07 2.79
CA ARG A 21 -0.31 18.15 2.87
C ARG A 21 -1.60 18.95 3.04
N ALA A 22 -2.65 18.58 2.31
CA ALA A 22 -3.97 19.15 2.51
C ALA A 22 -4.60 18.57 3.78
N GLU A 23 -5.32 19.42 4.51
CA GLU A 23 -6.07 19.05 5.71
C GLU A 23 -7.56 19.39 5.50
N PRO A 24 -8.50 18.59 6.03
CA PRO A 24 -8.29 17.35 6.80
C PRO A 24 -7.75 16.21 5.91
N TYR A 25 -6.82 15.44 6.46
CA TYR A 25 -6.17 14.35 5.72
C TYR A 25 -6.99 13.04 5.70
N ASP A 26 -7.36 12.57 4.51
CA ASP A 26 -8.08 11.30 4.23
C ASP A 26 -7.28 10.33 3.31
N GLY A 27 -6.09 10.76 2.86
CA GLY A 27 -5.20 10.02 1.98
C GLY A 27 -5.63 9.94 0.51
N ASP A 28 -6.77 10.52 0.10
CA ASP A 28 -7.17 10.55 -1.32
C ASP A 28 -6.15 11.34 -2.15
N GLN A 29 -5.62 12.42 -1.59
CA GLN A 29 -4.54 13.19 -2.21
C GLN A 29 -3.28 12.36 -2.53
N ASP A 30 -2.98 11.30 -1.78
CA ASP A 30 -1.83 10.43 -2.09
C ASP A 30 -2.10 9.53 -3.30
N VAL A 31 -3.36 9.10 -3.46
CA VAL A 31 -3.81 8.36 -4.64
C VAL A 31 -3.83 9.28 -5.86
N ASP A 32 -4.26 10.53 -5.69
CA ASP A 32 -4.26 11.54 -6.77
C ASP A 32 -2.85 11.94 -7.21
N ASP A 33 -1.90 12.05 -6.27
CA ASP A 33 -0.49 12.30 -6.59
C ASP A 33 0.10 11.13 -7.40
N LEU A 34 -0.20 9.88 -7.02
CA LEU A 34 0.20 8.70 -7.80
C LEU A 34 -0.46 8.69 -9.18
N ALA A 35 -1.77 8.99 -9.27
CA ALA A 35 -2.47 9.10 -10.55
C ALA A 35 -1.81 10.11 -11.48
N THR A 36 -1.46 11.28 -10.94
CA THR A 36 -0.75 12.34 -11.66
C THR A 36 0.59 11.85 -12.21
N LEU A 37 1.35 11.08 -11.42
CA LEU A 37 2.61 10.49 -11.87
C LEU A 37 2.39 9.45 -12.99
N LEU A 38 1.43 8.56 -12.84
CA LEU A 38 1.10 7.54 -13.85
C LEU A 38 0.69 8.20 -15.17
N THR A 39 -0.15 9.24 -15.12
CA THR A 39 -0.56 10.01 -16.31
C THR A 39 0.60 10.76 -16.94
N ALA A 40 1.43 11.45 -16.15
CA ALA A 40 2.51 12.28 -16.67
C ALA A 40 3.66 11.49 -17.29
N THR A 41 3.88 10.25 -16.83
CA THR A 41 5.02 9.42 -17.26
C THR A 41 4.60 8.26 -18.17
N GLY A 42 3.32 7.90 -18.19
CA GLY A 42 2.80 6.73 -18.90
C GLY A 42 3.21 5.38 -18.29
N VAL A 43 3.86 5.38 -17.11
CA VAL A 43 4.25 4.14 -16.44
C VAL A 43 3.04 3.40 -15.89
N ARG A 44 3.08 2.07 -15.91
CA ARG A 44 2.01 1.19 -15.42
C ARG A 44 2.50 0.17 -14.38
N ASN A 45 3.79 0.22 -14.06
CA ASN A 45 4.44 -0.63 -13.06
C ASN A 45 4.67 0.16 -11.78
N VAL A 46 4.19 -0.35 -10.64
CA VAL A 46 4.29 0.33 -9.35
C VAL A 46 4.94 -0.60 -8.32
N LEU A 47 5.86 -0.05 -7.52
CA LEU A 47 6.41 -0.70 -6.34
C LEU A 47 6.03 0.12 -5.11
N GLY A 48 5.30 -0.50 -4.19
CA GLY A 48 4.87 0.11 -2.94
C GLY A 48 5.53 -0.57 -1.75
N HIS A 49 6.19 0.19 -0.88
CA HIS A 49 6.77 -0.30 0.36
C HIS A 49 6.00 0.23 1.57
N SER A 50 5.71 -0.63 2.55
CA SER A 50 5.05 -0.24 3.80
C SER A 50 3.77 0.57 3.54
N GLY A 51 3.61 1.77 4.10
CA GLY A 51 2.47 2.66 3.84
C GLY A 51 2.31 3.06 2.36
N GLY A 52 3.39 3.10 1.58
CA GLY A 52 3.31 3.29 0.14
C GLY A 52 2.66 2.10 -0.58
N GLY A 53 2.76 0.90 -0.03
CA GLY A 53 2.02 -0.28 -0.50
C GLY A 53 0.51 -0.14 -0.29
N PHE A 54 0.11 0.45 0.83
CA PHE A 54 -1.31 0.75 1.11
C PHE A 54 -1.88 1.78 0.12
N VAL A 55 -1.15 2.87 -0.15
CA VAL A 55 -1.53 3.86 -1.16
C VAL A 55 -1.64 3.21 -2.55
N ALA A 56 -0.68 2.37 -2.94
CA ALA A 56 -0.68 1.71 -4.23
C ALA A 56 -1.85 0.70 -4.39
N LEU A 57 -2.24 0.01 -3.31
CA LEU A 57 -3.43 -0.84 -3.30
C LEU A 57 -4.72 -0.04 -3.44
N ARG A 58 -4.85 1.09 -2.72
CA ARG A 58 -6.00 2.00 -2.88
C ARG A 58 -6.09 2.53 -4.32
N ALA A 59 -4.96 2.89 -4.91
CA ALA A 59 -4.87 3.31 -6.30
C ALA A 59 -5.35 2.23 -7.28
N ALA A 60 -4.87 1.00 -7.12
CA ALA A 60 -5.31 -0.13 -7.95
C ALA A 60 -6.80 -0.43 -7.76
N ALA A 61 -7.32 -0.39 -6.52
CA ALA A 61 -8.73 -0.58 -6.22
C ALA A 61 -9.63 0.53 -6.79
N ARG A 62 -9.11 1.75 -6.95
CA ARG A 62 -9.77 2.87 -7.63
C ARG A 62 -9.76 2.74 -9.17
N GLY A 63 -9.10 1.71 -9.71
CA GLY A 63 -9.04 1.47 -11.16
C GLY A 63 -8.01 2.32 -11.89
N LEU A 64 -6.99 2.85 -11.20
CA LEU A 64 -5.87 3.53 -11.86
C LEU A 64 -5.11 2.55 -12.77
N PRO A 65 -4.47 3.03 -13.86
CA PRO A 65 -3.88 2.20 -14.91
C PRO A 65 -2.57 1.54 -14.46
N ILE A 66 -2.67 0.60 -13.52
CA ILE A 66 -1.56 -0.18 -12.97
C ILE A 66 -1.67 -1.59 -13.52
N ASP A 67 -0.68 -2.03 -14.28
CA ASP A 67 -0.61 -3.40 -14.81
C ASP A 67 0.05 -4.34 -13.83
N ARG A 68 1.11 -3.87 -13.17
CA ARG A 68 1.94 -4.66 -12.25
C ARG A 68 2.18 -3.89 -10.96
N LEU A 69 1.80 -4.49 -9.83
CA LEU A 69 1.96 -3.92 -8.50
C LEU A 69 2.81 -4.84 -7.62
N ALA A 70 4.05 -4.45 -7.34
CA ALA A 70 4.87 -5.11 -6.34
C ALA A 70 4.67 -4.45 -4.98
N LEU A 71 4.39 -5.24 -3.95
CA LEU A 71 4.21 -4.78 -2.58
C LEU A 71 5.33 -5.36 -1.72
N TYR A 72 6.03 -4.54 -0.96
CA TYR A 72 7.05 -5.00 -0.01
C TYR A 72 6.69 -4.55 1.41
N ASP A 73 6.56 -5.51 2.33
CA ASP A 73 6.23 -5.27 3.75
C ASP A 73 5.06 -4.27 3.92
N ALA A 74 4.04 -4.39 3.05
CA ALA A 74 2.96 -3.41 2.93
C ALA A 74 2.14 -3.31 4.23
N ALA A 75 1.89 -2.07 4.66
CA ALA A 75 1.14 -1.78 5.87
C ALA A 75 -0.37 -1.78 5.55
N VAL A 76 -0.96 -2.97 5.46
CA VAL A 76 -2.35 -3.18 5.06
C VAL A 76 -3.04 -3.97 6.13
N GLN A 77 -4.20 -3.48 6.57
CA GLN A 77 -5.02 -4.21 7.51
C GLN A 77 -5.89 -5.24 6.78
N VAL A 78 -5.69 -6.50 7.13
CA VAL A 78 -6.47 -7.63 6.62
C VAL A 78 -6.73 -8.58 7.77
N ASN A 79 -7.99 -8.90 8.06
CA ASN A 79 -8.38 -9.83 9.12
C ASN A 79 -7.77 -9.51 10.50
N GLY A 80 -7.58 -8.24 10.87
CA GLY A 80 -6.96 -7.94 12.17
C GLY A 80 -5.46 -8.19 12.26
N LEU A 81 -4.78 -8.61 11.18
CA LEU A 81 -3.43 -9.16 11.28
C LEU A 81 -2.33 -8.11 11.49
N PHE A 82 -2.51 -6.88 10.99
CA PHE A 82 -1.50 -5.84 11.11
C PHE A 82 -1.70 -5.09 12.44
N PRO A 83 -0.70 -5.10 13.35
CA PRO A 83 -0.88 -4.53 14.68
C PRO A 83 -0.98 -3.01 14.58
N LEU A 84 -2.12 -2.44 14.99
CA LEU A 84 -2.40 -1.00 14.92
C LEU A 84 -2.80 -0.39 16.28
N ASP A 85 -2.94 -1.20 17.34
CA ASP A 85 -3.36 -0.74 18.67
C ASP A 85 -2.41 0.27 19.31
N TRP A 86 -1.15 0.31 18.85
CA TRP A 86 -0.14 1.27 19.30
C TRP A 86 -0.28 2.65 18.65
N VAL A 87 -0.99 2.76 17.52
CA VAL A 87 -1.05 3.99 16.71
C VAL A 87 -1.71 5.14 17.48
N PRO A 88 -2.87 4.97 18.16
CA PRO A 88 -3.49 6.08 18.89
C PRO A 88 -2.58 6.69 19.95
N ALA A 89 -1.93 5.86 20.78
CA ALA A 89 -1.03 6.33 21.83
C ALA A 89 0.25 6.97 21.27
N ALA A 90 0.79 6.45 20.16
CA ALA A 90 1.94 7.05 19.48
C ALA A 90 1.58 8.40 18.87
N ARG A 91 0.40 8.51 18.26
CA ARG A 91 -0.14 9.74 17.67
C ARG A 91 -0.37 10.81 18.74
N GLU A 92 -0.99 10.45 19.85
CA GLU A 92 -1.18 11.36 20.99
C GLU A 92 0.17 11.89 21.51
N ALA A 93 1.15 11.00 21.73
CA ALA A 93 2.50 11.42 22.14
C ALA A 93 3.16 12.37 21.12
N SER A 94 2.96 12.11 19.82
CA SER A 94 3.47 12.96 18.74
C SER A 94 2.82 14.35 18.75
N HIS A 95 1.51 14.44 18.92
CA HIS A 95 0.78 15.73 19.02
C HIS A 95 1.14 16.50 20.28
N ALA A 96 1.49 15.81 21.36
CA ALA A 96 2.01 16.40 22.59
C ALA A 96 3.50 16.82 22.48
N GLY A 97 4.16 16.59 21.34
CA GLY A 97 5.57 16.92 21.13
C GLY A 97 6.57 15.92 21.70
N ASP A 98 6.12 14.82 22.32
CA ASP A 98 7.00 13.74 22.80
C ASP A 98 7.32 12.75 21.68
N ILE A 99 8.10 13.21 20.70
CA ILE A 99 8.53 12.43 19.54
C ILE A 99 9.31 11.18 19.95
N ALA A 100 10.06 11.23 21.05
CA ALA A 100 10.80 10.07 21.55
C ALA A 100 9.86 8.97 22.04
N ARG A 101 8.79 9.32 22.76
CA ARG A 101 7.74 8.38 23.15
C ARG A 101 6.97 7.85 21.95
N ALA A 102 6.62 8.72 21.00
CA ALA A 102 5.97 8.32 19.77
C ALA A 102 6.81 7.28 19.01
N LEU A 103 8.10 7.56 18.77
CA LEU A 103 9.04 6.62 18.14
C LEU A 103 9.19 5.33 18.93
N ALA A 104 9.26 5.41 20.26
CA ALA A 104 9.36 4.22 21.09
C ALA A 104 8.14 3.31 20.87
N LEU A 105 6.93 3.87 20.92
CA LEU A 105 5.68 3.13 20.72
C LEU A 105 5.60 2.54 19.30
N THR A 106 5.85 3.35 18.27
CA THR A 106 5.90 2.91 16.87
C THR A 106 6.92 1.78 16.66
N GLY A 107 8.13 1.94 17.20
CA GLY A 107 9.19 0.94 17.09
C GLY A 107 8.78 -0.40 17.67
N ALA A 108 8.11 -0.42 18.83
CA ALA A 108 7.65 -1.68 19.40
C ALA A 108 6.45 -2.28 18.67
N GLY A 109 5.53 -1.43 18.19
CA GLY A 109 4.37 -1.85 17.42
C GLY A 109 4.72 -2.52 16.10
N LEU A 110 5.73 -1.99 15.40
CA LEU A 110 6.16 -2.52 14.10
C LEU A 110 7.19 -3.65 14.21
N ASN A 111 8.01 -3.69 15.27
CA ASN A 111 9.10 -4.68 15.41
C ASN A 111 8.76 -5.79 16.41
N THR A 112 7.55 -6.37 16.31
CA THR A 112 7.03 -7.39 17.25
C THR A 112 7.89 -8.65 17.36
N HIS A 113 8.69 -8.95 16.34
CA HIS A 113 9.62 -10.08 16.29
C HIS A 113 10.94 -9.81 17.03
N SER A 114 11.26 -8.55 17.34
CA SER A 114 12.53 -8.17 17.95
C SER A 114 12.47 -8.21 19.49
N ALA A 115 13.64 -8.18 20.15
CA ALA A 115 13.71 -8.10 21.60
C ALA A 115 13.44 -6.68 22.15
N ALA A 116 13.57 -5.64 21.31
CA ALA A 116 13.44 -4.24 21.73
C ALA A 116 12.07 -3.89 22.37
N PRO A 117 10.91 -4.39 21.89
CA PRO A 117 9.61 -4.22 22.56
C PRO A 117 9.56 -4.69 24.02
N ARG A 118 10.40 -5.67 24.40
CA ARG A 118 10.42 -6.27 25.75
C ARG A 118 11.07 -5.38 26.80
N LEU A 119 11.81 -4.35 26.36
CA LEU A 119 12.40 -3.38 27.27
C LEU A 119 11.31 -2.49 27.89
N PRO A 120 11.45 -2.08 29.17
CA PRO A 120 10.55 -1.11 29.77
C PRO A 120 10.41 0.16 28.92
N LEU A 121 9.22 0.73 28.87
CA LEU A 121 8.92 1.89 28.01
C LEU A 121 9.88 3.07 28.28
N ALA A 122 10.21 3.35 29.54
CA ALA A 122 11.16 4.40 29.91
C ALA A 122 12.55 4.21 29.27
N VAL A 123 13.03 2.96 29.21
CA VAL A 123 14.31 2.61 28.58
C VAL A 123 14.24 2.84 27.08
N ARG A 124 13.15 2.40 26.43
CA ARG A 124 12.93 2.63 24.99
C ARG A 124 12.88 4.11 24.64
N ILE A 125 12.21 4.92 25.46
CA ILE A 125 12.15 6.37 25.30
C ILE A 125 13.57 6.96 25.40
N ALA A 126 14.37 6.56 26.38
CA ALA A 126 15.75 7.04 26.53
C ALA A 126 16.60 6.70 25.30
N ILE A 127 16.48 5.48 24.77
CA ILE A 127 17.14 5.05 23.52
C ILE A 127 16.67 5.92 22.34
N CYS A 128 15.36 6.15 22.21
CA CYS A 128 14.81 6.97 21.13
C CYS A 128 15.26 8.44 21.24
N ARG A 129 15.38 8.99 22.45
CA ARG A 129 15.94 10.35 22.66
C ARG A 129 17.38 10.44 22.19
N LEU A 130 18.20 9.43 22.47
CA LEU A 130 19.57 9.38 21.98
C LEU A 130 19.59 9.24 20.45
N PHE A 131 18.75 8.37 19.89
CA PHE A 131 18.63 8.16 18.45
C PHE A 131 18.23 9.44 17.71
N LEU A 132 17.30 10.23 18.24
CA LEU A 132 16.87 11.53 17.71
C LEU A 132 17.99 12.57 17.63
N ARG A 133 19.15 12.36 18.26
CA ARG A 133 20.32 13.24 18.11
C ARG A 133 21.10 12.99 16.82
N THR A 134 20.86 11.85 16.16
CA THR A 134 21.48 11.51 14.88
C THR A 134 20.72 12.16 13.72
N THR A 135 21.38 12.35 12.57
CA THR A 135 20.74 12.90 11.36
C THR A 135 19.56 12.04 10.90
N ILE A 136 19.72 10.71 10.94
CA ILE A 136 18.66 9.76 10.58
C ILE A 136 17.50 9.87 11.57
N GLY A 137 17.80 9.90 12.88
CA GLY A 137 16.79 10.03 13.92
C GLY A 137 15.97 11.31 13.79
N ARG A 138 16.62 12.46 13.58
CA ARG A 138 15.91 13.73 13.32
C ARG A 138 14.95 13.64 12.15
N THR A 139 15.44 13.12 11.02
CA THR A 139 14.61 12.92 9.81
C THR A 139 13.40 12.01 10.09
N MET A 140 13.61 10.90 10.82
CA MET A 140 12.51 10.01 11.20
C MET A 140 11.53 10.68 12.15
N GLY A 141 12.02 11.48 13.11
CA GLY A 141 11.19 12.25 14.04
C GLY A 141 10.34 13.30 13.33
N GLU A 142 10.89 14.01 12.35
CA GLU A 142 10.17 15.00 11.54
C GLU A 142 9.05 14.38 10.68
N LEU A 143 9.28 13.18 10.16
CA LEU A 143 8.30 12.45 9.33
C LEU A 143 7.28 11.65 10.13
N LEU A 144 7.52 11.45 11.44
CA LEU A 144 6.70 10.59 12.28
C LEU A 144 5.25 11.07 12.41
N PRO A 145 4.95 12.37 12.69
CA PRO A 145 3.57 12.83 12.80
C PRO A 145 2.75 12.52 11.55
N THR A 146 3.29 12.86 10.37
CA THR A 146 2.66 12.56 9.08
C THR A 146 2.42 11.07 8.90
N THR A 147 3.40 10.23 9.26
CA THR A 147 3.29 8.77 9.14
C THR A 147 2.27 8.16 10.11
N LEU A 148 2.09 8.75 11.29
CA LEU A 148 1.08 8.33 12.26
C LEU A 148 -0.34 8.68 11.80
N ASP A 149 -0.53 9.86 11.20
CA ASP A 149 -1.81 10.22 10.58
C ASP A 149 -2.14 9.30 9.40
N GLU A 150 -1.15 8.96 8.55
CA GLU A 150 -1.30 7.94 7.51
C GLU A 150 -1.71 6.58 8.07
N SER A 151 -1.11 6.19 9.20
CA SER A 151 -1.38 4.91 9.84
C SER A 151 -2.81 4.83 10.41
N MET A 152 -3.41 5.96 10.79
CA MET A 152 -4.81 6.03 11.26
C MET A 152 -5.83 5.74 10.16
N LEU A 153 -5.45 5.84 8.88
CA LEU A 153 -6.33 5.48 7.76
C LEU A 153 -6.38 3.97 7.52
N ILE A 154 -5.34 3.24 7.94
CA ILE A 154 -5.23 1.80 7.67
C ILE A 154 -6.37 1.01 8.35
N PRO A 155 -6.72 1.24 9.64
CA PRO A 155 -7.88 0.58 10.26
C PRO A 155 -9.23 0.98 9.64
N GLN A 156 -9.36 2.20 9.09
CA GLN A 156 -10.60 2.61 8.41
C GLN A 156 -10.84 1.80 7.13
N HIS A 157 -9.76 1.25 6.59
CA HIS A 157 -9.76 0.33 5.46
C HIS A 157 -9.59 -1.12 5.93
N ASP A 158 -9.70 -1.39 7.25
CA ASP A 158 -9.87 -2.74 7.77
C ASP A 158 -11.10 -3.31 7.09
N SER A 159 -10.83 -4.26 6.23
CA SER A 159 -11.87 -4.86 5.43
C SER A 159 -11.55 -6.31 5.27
N SER A 160 -12.65 -7.06 5.22
CA SER A 160 -12.69 -8.36 4.58
C SER A 160 -11.78 -8.32 3.35
N PRO A 161 -10.83 -9.26 3.18
CA PRO A 161 -9.85 -9.22 2.09
C PRO A 161 -10.51 -9.01 0.71
N GLN A 162 -11.78 -9.40 0.58
CA GLN A 162 -12.69 -9.16 -0.55
C GLN A 162 -12.72 -7.71 -1.04
N ARG A 163 -12.42 -6.69 -0.22
CA ARG A 163 -12.26 -5.30 -0.71
C ARG A 163 -11.27 -5.23 -1.87
N TRP A 164 -10.24 -6.06 -1.83
CA TRP A 164 -9.15 -6.06 -2.80
C TRP A 164 -9.41 -7.00 -4.00
N ALA A 165 -10.55 -7.71 -4.03
CA ALA A 165 -10.85 -8.70 -5.07
C ALA A 165 -11.07 -8.08 -6.47
N GLY A 166 -11.49 -6.82 -6.53
CA GLY A 166 -11.68 -6.09 -7.79
C GLY A 166 -10.39 -5.61 -8.46
N ILE A 167 -9.22 -5.80 -7.82
CA ILE A 167 -7.94 -5.40 -8.40
C ILE A 167 -7.58 -6.34 -9.55
N THR A 168 -7.50 -5.77 -10.76
CA THR A 168 -7.16 -6.49 -11.99
C THR A 168 -5.65 -6.51 -12.30
N ALA A 169 -4.86 -5.68 -11.61
CA ALA A 169 -3.40 -5.66 -11.74
C ALA A 169 -2.80 -7.02 -11.37
N GLU A 170 -1.68 -7.39 -12.00
CA GLU A 170 -0.83 -8.45 -11.46
C GLU A 170 -0.21 -7.95 -10.16
N VAL A 171 -0.45 -8.64 -9.05
CA VAL A 171 0.05 -8.23 -7.74
C VAL A 171 1.12 -9.21 -7.26
N LEU A 172 2.24 -8.67 -6.78
CA LEU A 172 3.31 -9.44 -6.14
C LEU A 172 3.47 -9.01 -4.68
N PRO A 173 2.74 -9.62 -3.73
CA PRO A 173 2.98 -9.41 -2.32
C PRO A 173 4.28 -10.09 -1.89
N ALA A 174 5.23 -9.28 -1.45
CA ALA A 174 6.53 -9.67 -0.93
C ALA A 174 6.71 -9.22 0.52
N TYR A 175 7.49 -9.98 1.26
CA TYR A 175 7.89 -9.63 2.62
C TYR A 175 9.30 -10.10 2.95
N GLY A 176 9.94 -9.43 3.91
CA GLY A 176 11.23 -9.82 4.46
C GLY A 176 11.11 -11.07 5.33
N SER A 177 11.89 -12.12 5.05
CA SER A 177 11.82 -13.38 5.83
C SER A 177 12.30 -13.26 7.28
N SER A 178 13.06 -12.22 7.63
CA SER A 178 13.43 -11.87 9.02
C SER A 178 12.50 -10.83 9.65
N GLY A 179 11.43 -10.43 8.96
CA GLY A 179 10.50 -9.42 9.41
C GLY A 179 9.46 -9.96 10.40
N PRO A 180 8.54 -9.09 10.84
CA PRO A 180 7.42 -9.44 11.70
C PRO A 180 6.56 -10.60 11.16
N PRO A 181 6.05 -11.47 12.05
CA PRO A 181 5.34 -12.70 11.64
C PRO A 181 4.00 -12.42 10.95
N TYR A 182 3.42 -11.22 11.09
CA TYR A 182 2.13 -10.86 10.52
C TYR A 182 2.17 -10.63 8.99
N TYR A 183 3.32 -10.36 8.38
CA TYR A 183 3.40 -10.11 6.93
C TYR A 183 3.05 -11.35 6.10
N ARG A 184 3.46 -12.54 6.56
CA ARG A 184 3.16 -13.80 5.87
C ARG A 184 1.65 -14.05 5.74
N PRO A 185 0.86 -14.13 6.84
CA PRO A 185 -0.57 -14.35 6.74
C PRO A 185 -1.31 -13.19 6.05
N THR A 186 -0.81 -11.95 6.17
CA THR A 186 -1.37 -10.80 5.43
C THR A 186 -1.25 -10.99 3.92
N ASN A 187 -0.05 -11.34 3.44
CA ASN A 187 0.19 -11.59 2.02
C ASN A 187 -0.58 -12.82 1.52
N GLU A 188 -0.73 -13.87 2.34
CA GLU A 188 -1.56 -15.03 2.01
C GLU A 188 -3.04 -14.68 1.91
N ALA A 189 -3.55 -13.80 2.78
CA ALA A 189 -4.92 -13.34 2.72
C ALA A 189 -5.21 -12.48 1.48
N LEU A 190 -4.30 -11.57 1.10
CA LEU A 190 -4.40 -10.78 -0.14
C LEU A 190 -4.35 -11.68 -1.38
N ALA A 191 -3.44 -12.66 -1.41
CA ALA A 191 -3.30 -13.55 -2.56
C ALA A 191 -4.50 -14.49 -2.78
N ARG A 192 -5.32 -14.74 -1.76
CA ARG A 192 -6.53 -15.59 -1.88
C ARG A 192 -7.68 -14.88 -2.60
N VAL A 193 -7.73 -13.56 -2.55
CA VAL A 193 -8.87 -12.76 -3.05
C VAL A 193 -8.54 -12.02 -4.34
N MET A 194 -7.27 -11.72 -4.58
CA MET A 194 -6.85 -11.06 -5.81
C MET A 194 -6.71 -12.08 -6.94
N PRO A 195 -7.34 -11.85 -8.11
CA PRO A 195 -7.39 -12.81 -9.21
C PRO A 195 -6.00 -13.09 -9.84
N HIS A 196 -5.07 -12.12 -9.75
CA HIS A 196 -3.75 -12.19 -10.39
C HIS A 196 -2.59 -12.00 -9.41
N ALA A 197 -2.73 -12.52 -8.18
CA ALA A 197 -1.68 -12.39 -7.17
C ALA A 197 -0.70 -13.57 -7.16
N ALA A 198 0.59 -13.27 -7.33
CA ALA A 198 1.69 -14.21 -7.14
C ALA A 198 2.38 -13.95 -5.80
N ARG A 199 2.62 -14.98 -5.00
CA ARG A 199 3.27 -14.85 -3.68
C ARG A 199 4.79 -14.94 -3.82
N TRP A 200 5.53 -14.08 -3.11
CA TRP A 200 6.98 -14.21 -3.04
C TRP A 200 7.54 -13.91 -1.65
N ARG A 201 8.57 -14.67 -1.26
CA ARG A 201 9.28 -14.53 0.01
C ARG A 201 10.72 -14.11 -0.31
N CYS A 202 11.18 -12.99 0.24
CA CYS A 202 12.56 -12.55 0.08
C CYS A 202 13.48 -13.30 1.05
N PRO A 203 14.49 -14.05 0.58
CA PRO A 203 15.58 -14.54 1.42
C PRO A 203 16.34 -13.32 2.00
N ALA A 204 16.69 -13.34 3.29
CA ALA A 204 17.25 -12.19 4.00
C ALA A 204 18.79 -12.03 3.81
N PRO A 205 19.35 -10.84 4.14
CA PRO A 205 19.92 -10.74 5.49
C PRO A 205 19.20 -9.71 6.36
N ALA A 206 19.24 -9.99 7.67
CA ALA A 206 18.42 -9.38 8.70
C ALA A 206 18.66 -7.88 8.90
N THR A 207 17.56 -7.16 9.10
CA THR A 207 17.30 -6.06 10.04
C THR A 207 16.44 -4.99 9.38
N THR A 208 15.49 -4.45 10.15
CA THR A 208 14.61 -3.33 9.82
C THR A 208 15.36 -1.99 9.62
N ARG A 209 16.63 -2.02 9.22
CA ARG A 209 17.31 -0.83 8.73
C ARG A 209 16.67 -0.46 7.39
N SER A 210 16.29 0.81 7.29
CA SER A 210 16.02 1.55 6.04
C SER A 210 17.16 1.50 5.00
N THR A 211 18.17 0.64 5.17
CA THR A 211 19.06 0.20 4.13
C THR A 211 18.45 -1.05 3.51
N ALA A 212 17.58 -0.86 2.51
CA ALA A 212 17.39 -1.89 1.51
C ALA A 212 18.80 -2.39 1.12
N PRO A 213 19.12 -3.69 1.25
CA PRO A 213 20.39 -4.19 0.77
C PRO A 213 20.56 -3.77 -0.68
N ARG A 214 21.81 -3.60 -1.14
CA ARG A 214 22.13 -3.55 -2.58
C ARG A 214 21.49 -4.73 -3.35
N ASP A 215 21.09 -5.78 -2.60
CA ASP A 215 20.43 -7.01 -3.04
C ASP A 215 18.90 -7.04 -2.88
N THR A 216 18.21 -5.91 -2.64
CA THR A 216 16.79 -5.81 -3.06
C THR A 216 16.63 -6.11 -4.56
N CYS A 217 17.74 -6.16 -5.30
CA CYS A 217 17.84 -6.61 -6.67
C CYS A 217 17.82 -8.14 -6.89
N SER A 218 17.88 -8.99 -5.85
CA SER A 218 17.63 -10.45 -5.98
C SER A 218 16.14 -10.79 -5.92
N MET A 219 15.26 -9.79 -5.91
CA MET A 219 13.85 -10.00 -6.18
C MET A 219 13.72 -10.70 -7.54
N ARG A 220 12.71 -11.57 -7.67
CA ARG A 220 12.04 -11.81 -8.96
C ARG A 220 11.40 -10.53 -9.52
N SER A 221 11.63 -9.35 -8.95
CA SER A 221 11.03 -8.05 -9.30
C SER A 221 11.44 -7.55 -10.67
N PRO A 222 12.73 -7.61 -11.11
CA PRO A 222 13.05 -7.30 -12.48
C PRO A 222 12.29 -8.23 -13.41
N THR A 223 12.32 -9.55 -13.15
CA THR A 223 11.58 -10.54 -13.94
C THR A 223 10.08 -10.26 -13.95
N PHE A 224 9.49 -9.97 -12.79
CA PHE A 224 8.08 -9.62 -12.65
C PHE A 224 7.76 -8.37 -13.46
N PHE A 225 8.60 -7.33 -13.44
CA PHE A 225 8.34 -6.14 -14.26
C PHE A 225 8.72 -6.29 -15.75
N THR A 226 9.51 -7.30 -16.12
CA THR A 226 9.90 -7.58 -17.51
C THR A 226 9.09 -8.68 -18.19
N THR A 227 8.39 -9.54 -17.45
CA THR A 227 7.53 -10.57 -18.04
C THR A 227 6.38 -9.88 -18.77
N PRO A 228 6.03 -10.26 -20.01
CA PRO A 228 4.84 -9.73 -20.67
C PRO A 228 3.60 -10.05 -19.83
N ALA A 229 2.77 -9.03 -19.53
CA ALA A 229 1.49 -9.29 -18.87
C ALA A 229 0.59 -10.11 -19.82
N PRO A 230 -0.18 -11.10 -19.33
CA PRO A 230 -1.19 -11.74 -20.14
C PRO A 230 -2.15 -10.65 -20.58
N ARG A 231 -2.22 -10.38 -21.89
CA ARG A 231 -3.24 -9.49 -22.44
C ARG A 231 -4.60 -10.07 -22.08
N SER A 232 -5.42 -9.31 -21.37
CA SER A 232 -6.84 -9.57 -21.23
C SER A 232 -7.49 -9.52 -22.62
N GLY A 233 -7.56 -10.66 -23.29
CA GLY A 233 -8.41 -10.86 -24.46
C GLY A 233 -9.89 -10.91 -24.03
N PRO A 234 -10.84 -10.64 -24.93
CA PRO A 234 -12.26 -10.72 -24.61
C PRO A 234 -12.59 -12.14 -24.14
N ALA A 235 -13.41 -12.22 -23.09
CA ALA A 235 -13.82 -13.46 -22.45
C ALA A 235 -14.27 -14.48 -23.50
N ARG A 236 -13.58 -15.63 -23.57
CA ARG A 236 -14.07 -16.78 -24.33
C ARG A 236 -15.25 -17.36 -23.56
N ASP A 237 -16.40 -17.39 -24.21
CA ASP A 237 -17.62 -18.08 -23.75
C ASP A 237 -17.28 -19.49 -23.25
N GLN A 238 -17.56 -19.75 -21.98
CA GLN A 238 -17.61 -21.12 -21.46
C GLN A 238 -18.98 -21.72 -21.77
N PRO A 239 -19.04 -22.94 -22.33
CA PRO A 239 -20.30 -23.61 -22.62
C PRO A 239 -21.00 -24.01 -21.31
N THR A 240 -22.28 -23.65 -21.20
CA THR A 240 -23.17 -24.02 -20.10
C THR A 240 -23.33 -25.54 -20.02
N ALA A 241 -22.76 -26.16 -18.99
CA ALA A 241 -23.04 -27.55 -18.65
C ALA A 241 -24.28 -27.61 -17.75
N SER A 242 -25.40 -28.02 -18.34
CA SER A 242 -26.63 -28.40 -17.64
C SER A 242 -26.41 -29.69 -16.83
N ALA A 243 -26.37 -29.60 -15.50
CA ALA A 243 -26.43 -30.76 -14.62
C ALA A 243 -27.83 -30.83 -14.00
N ARG A 244 -28.59 -31.86 -14.40
CA ARG A 244 -29.86 -32.26 -13.77
C ARG A 244 -29.56 -32.88 -12.39
N CYS A 245 -30.23 -32.43 -11.34
CA CYS A 245 -30.34 -33.16 -10.08
C CYS A 245 -31.61 -34.04 -10.11
N PRO A 246 -31.58 -35.29 -9.59
CA PRO A 246 -32.78 -36.09 -9.36
C PRO A 246 -33.51 -35.59 -8.11
N GLY A 247 -34.84 -35.67 -8.15
CA GLY A 247 -35.71 -35.24 -7.07
C GLY A 247 -35.71 -36.17 -5.87
N ASP A 248 -36.10 -35.61 -4.72
CA ASP A 248 -36.90 -36.32 -3.74
C ASP A 248 -37.78 -35.31 -2.98
N GLY A 249 -39.00 -35.75 -2.67
CA GLY A 249 -40.09 -34.90 -2.23
C GLY A 249 -40.11 -34.60 -0.74
N SER A 250 -40.73 -33.48 -0.39
CA SER A 250 -41.71 -33.47 0.70
C SER A 250 -42.49 -32.15 0.70
N ARG A 251 -43.78 -32.31 1.01
CA ARG A 251 -44.86 -31.33 0.95
C ARG A 251 -44.75 -30.37 2.13
N HIS A 252 -45.14 -29.10 1.98
CA HIS A 252 -46.24 -28.52 2.77
C HIS A 252 -46.71 -27.15 2.25
N ALA A 253 -48.04 -27.05 2.27
CA ALA A 253 -49.00 -25.96 2.07
C ALA A 253 -48.55 -24.50 2.24
N GLY A 254 -49.22 -23.62 1.48
CA GLY A 254 -49.32 -22.19 1.82
C GLY A 254 -49.71 -21.31 0.64
N ALA A 255 -51.00 -21.25 0.33
CA ALA A 255 -51.58 -20.38 -0.68
C ALA A 255 -51.54 -18.89 -0.25
N THR A 256 -51.27 -17.96 -1.17
CA THR A 256 -52.19 -16.86 -1.63
C THR A 256 -51.46 -15.64 -2.22
N ARG A 257 -51.74 -15.43 -3.52
CA ARG A 257 -52.05 -14.20 -4.26
C ARG A 257 -51.45 -12.83 -3.90
N ALA A 258 -50.82 -12.27 -4.96
CA ALA A 258 -51.16 -11.01 -5.65
C ALA A 258 -50.71 -9.67 -5.06
N GLY A 259 -50.14 -8.84 -5.95
CA GLY A 259 -49.96 -7.41 -5.72
C GLY A 259 -48.96 -6.79 -6.68
N ALA A 260 -49.44 -6.36 -7.84
CA ALA A 260 -48.66 -5.68 -8.86
C ALA A 260 -48.40 -4.19 -8.54
N SER A 261 -47.51 -3.61 -9.34
CA SER A 261 -47.48 -2.22 -9.84
C SER A 261 -46.63 -1.18 -9.11
N GLY A 262 -45.90 -0.41 -9.94
CA GLY A 262 -45.77 1.04 -9.76
C GLY A 262 -44.36 1.59 -9.58
N SER A 263 -43.61 1.76 -10.68
CA SER A 263 -42.71 2.92 -10.83
C SER A 263 -43.52 4.07 -11.47
N PRO A 264 -43.18 5.36 -11.24
CA PRO A 264 -42.19 5.98 -12.14
C PRO A 264 -41.31 7.11 -11.54
N GLY A 265 -40.09 7.19 -12.07
CA GLY A 265 -39.39 8.38 -12.60
C GLY A 265 -39.31 9.70 -11.81
N ARG A 266 -38.08 10.17 -11.57
CA ARG A 266 -37.69 11.58 -11.71
C ARG A 266 -36.16 11.78 -11.71
N GLU A 267 -35.66 12.30 -12.82
CA GLU A 267 -34.46 13.14 -13.00
C GLU A 267 -34.92 14.34 -13.88
N PRO A 268 -34.15 15.44 -14.10
CA PRO A 268 -32.74 15.69 -13.80
C PRO A 268 -32.45 17.08 -13.16
N GLY A 269 -31.19 17.35 -12.81
CA GLY A 269 -30.73 18.69 -12.40
C GLY A 269 -29.23 18.89 -12.61
N THR A 270 -28.86 19.58 -13.68
CA THR A 270 -27.52 20.04 -14.06
C THR A 270 -27.02 21.22 -13.22
N ALA A 271 -25.75 21.22 -12.83
CA ALA A 271 -24.98 22.44 -12.54
C ALA A 271 -23.49 22.22 -12.83
N GLY A 272 -22.95 23.04 -13.73
CA GLY A 272 -21.60 22.94 -14.24
C GLY A 272 -20.54 23.77 -13.49
N HIS A 273 -19.30 23.52 -13.91
CA HIS A 273 -18.12 24.39 -13.93
C HIS A 273 -17.65 25.07 -12.63
N ARG A 274 -16.54 24.54 -12.09
CA ARG A 274 -15.38 25.36 -11.70
C ARG A 274 -14.08 24.72 -12.18
N HIS A 275 -13.46 25.39 -13.14
CA HIS A 275 -12.12 25.15 -13.64
C HIS A 275 -11.07 25.79 -12.71
N GLU A 276 -9.89 25.17 -12.73
CA GLU A 276 -8.57 25.82 -12.79
C GLU A 276 -7.71 25.98 -11.51
N ARG A 277 -6.44 25.53 -11.71
CA ARG A 277 -5.19 25.82 -10.98
C ARG A 277 -4.87 24.93 -9.78
N VAL A 278 -4.09 23.87 -10.04
CA VAL A 278 -2.70 23.74 -9.53
C VAL A 278 -1.91 22.88 -10.54
N ARG A 279 -1.14 23.51 -11.44
CA ARG A 279 -0.02 22.84 -12.13
C ARG A 279 1.27 23.36 -11.50
N ARG A 280 1.83 22.60 -10.55
CA ARG A 280 3.25 22.72 -10.21
C ARG A 280 3.86 21.34 -10.40
N ALA A 281 4.71 21.24 -11.41
CA ALA A 281 5.38 20.01 -11.79
C ALA A 281 6.20 19.47 -10.62
N ALA A 282 5.94 18.22 -10.24
CA ALA A 282 6.85 17.44 -9.42
C ALA A 282 8.21 17.39 -10.14
N ARG A 283 9.28 17.84 -9.48
CA ARG A 283 10.64 17.66 -10.00
C ARG A 283 10.96 16.17 -9.95
N LEU A 284 10.84 15.52 -11.11
CA LEU A 284 11.36 14.18 -11.32
C LEU A 284 12.88 14.26 -11.33
N LEU A 285 13.54 13.57 -10.41
CA LEU A 285 15.00 13.45 -10.40
C LEU A 285 15.40 12.18 -11.17
N PRO A 286 15.99 12.27 -12.38
CA PRO A 286 16.61 11.13 -13.03
C PRO A 286 17.92 10.78 -12.32
N VAL A 287 18.12 9.50 -12.02
CA VAL A 287 19.40 9.00 -11.49
C VAL A 287 20.38 8.89 -12.65
N GLY A 288 21.40 9.75 -12.68
CA GLY A 288 22.44 9.76 -13.71
C GLY A 288 23.42 8.58 -13.60
N ARG A 289 23.76 7.97 -14.74
CA ARG A 289 24.88 7.02 -14.87
C ARG A 289 26.20 7.75 -14.60
N ARG A 290 26.91 7.38 -13.53
CA ARG A 290 28.33 7.78 -13.37
C ARG A 290 29.19 6.89 -14.27
N GLY A 291 29.80 7.50 -15.29
CA GLY A 291 30.88 6.89 -16.06
C GLY A 291 32.14 6.75 -15.21
N SER A 292 32.90 5.69 -15.47
CA SER A 292 34.20 5.40 -14.86
C SER A 292 35.21 6.52 -15.12
N PRO A 293 36.15 6.79 -14.19
CA PRO A 293 37.21 7.77 -14.42
C PRO A 293 38.27 7.23 -15.41
N PRO A 294 38.90 8.08 -16.24
CA PRO A 294 40.02 7.67 -17.06
C PRO A 294 41.26 7.45 -16.17
N GLY A 295 41.99 6.38 -16.43
CA GLY A 295 43.25 6.07 -15.77
C GLY A 295 44.33 7.10 -16.05
N LEU A 296 45.18 7.34 -15.05
CA LEU A 296 46.47 7.99 -15.20
C LEU A 296 47.56 6.95 -14.91
N ARG A 297 48.55 6.93 -15.80
CA ARG A 297 49.86 6.31 -15.64
C ARG A 297 50.63 6.96 -14.49
#